data_AF-B9RKU6-F1
#
_entry.id   AF-B9RKU6-F1
#
_cell.length_a   1.000
_cell.length_b   1.000
_cell.length_c   1.000
_cell.angle_alpha   90.00
_cell.angle_beta   90.00
_cell.angle_gamma   90.00
#
_symmetry.space_group_name_H-M   'P 1'
#
loop_
_entity.id
_entity.type
_entity.pdbx_description
1 polymer ?
#
loop_
_entity_poly.entity_id
_entity_poly.type
_entity_poly.pdbx_seq_one_letter_code
_entity_poly.pdbx_strand_id
1 'polypeptide(L)'
;MDSTVAELKDSVKAMRSINEKQEKRVRYLETRSTQLAIFYILFQVAILLSISKPSSISCNIRWIPFSLSLLVAVIFCLTFSSTVTKWAGTKFAYEQNLVEESFLFYKITLAQHNQLKPEGSSDQQNSNILQEQEQQLLKPDMLKVYMRRAYIYVTAFVLIAYTGVILQACRSIPCDDRV
;
A
#
# COMPACT_ATOMS: atom_id res chain seq x y z
N MET A 1 37.17 16.75 11.79
CA MET A 1 36.51 15.47 12.17
C MET A 1 35.24 15.70 12.98
N ASP A 2 35.20 16.71 13.87
CA ASP A 2 33.97 17.10 14.60
C ASP A 2 32.82 17.60 13.69
N SER A 3 33.17 18.27 12.58
CA SER A 3 32.19 18.74 11.59
C SER A 3 31.41 17.61 10.90
N THR A 4 32.08 16.48 10.62
CA THR A 4 31.48 15.33 9.91
C THR A 4 30.43 14.62 10.76
N VAL A 5 30.64 14.52 12.07
CA VAL A 5 29.67 13.90 13.00
C VAL A 5 28.44 14.79 13.18
N ALA A 6 28.64 16.12 13.24
CA ALA A 6 27.55 17.07 13.34
C ALA A 6 26.67 17.06 12.07
N GLU A 7 27.28 17.01 10.89
CA GLU A 7 26.58 16.92 9.60
C GLU A 7 25.77 15.61 9.47
N LEU A 8 26.35 14.47 9.87
CA LEU A 8 25.63 13.20 9.91
C LEU A 8 24.41 13.25 10.84
N LYS A 9 24.55 13.85 12.02
CA LYS A 9 23.46 13.95 13.00
C LYS A 9 22.30 14.81 12.49
N ASP A 10 22.61 15.88 11.75
CA ASP A 10 21.57 16.72 11.14
C ASP A 10 20.85 15.99 9.99
N SER A 11 21.59 15.25 9.16
CA SER A 11 21.00 14.42 8.09
C SER A 11 20.05 13.34 8.63
N VAL A 12 20.41 12.67 9.74
CA VAL A 12 19.54 11.69 10.42
C VAL A 12 18.26 12.33 10.94
N LYS A 13 18.37 13.54 11.53
CA LYS A 13 17.21 14.29 12.02
C LYS A 13 16.27 14.68 10.87
N ALA A 14 16.82 15.11 9.73
CA ALA A 14 16.06 15.43 8.55
C ALA A 14 15.33 14.18 8.00
N MET A 15 16.03 13.05 7.86
CA MET A 15 15.46 11.77 7.43
C MET A 15 14.32 11.31 8.34
N ARG A 16 14.50 11.36 9.66
CA ARG A 16 13.43 11.00 10.61
C ARG A 16 12.17 11.84 10.39
N SER A 17 12.32 13.14 10.16
CA SER A 17 11.18 14.02 9.89
C SER A 17 10.45 13.67 8.58
N ILE A 18 11.19 13.19 7.57
CA ILE A 18 10.63 12.70 6.30
C ILE A 18 9.92 11.37 6.52
N ASN A 19 10.53 10.46 7.29
CA ASN A 19 9.97 9.15 7.66
C ASN A 19 8.64 9.31 8.41
N GLU A 20 8.57 10.18 9.41
CA GLU A 20 7.31 10.47 10.13
C GLU A 20 6.19 10.96 9.18
N LYS A 21 6.53 11.82 8.20
CA LYS A 21 5.56 12.28 7.19
C LYS A 21 5.13 11.14 6.27
N GLN A 22 6.06 10.28 5.86
CA GLN A 22 5.77 9.13 5.02
C GLN A 22 4.92 8.08 5.76
N GLU A 23 5.19 7.80 7.03
CA GLU A 23 4.39 6.89 7.87
C GLU A 23 2.93 7.36 7.94
N LYS A 24 2.72 8.66 8.21
CA LYS A 24 1.38 9.25 8.20
C LYS A 24 0.68 9.09 6.85
N ARG A 25 1.41 9.26 5.73
CA ARG A 25 0.87 9.04 4.37
C ARG A 25 0.53 7.57 4.12
N VAL A 26 1.37 6.64 4.55
CA VAL A 26 1.13 5.20 4.43
C VAL A 26 -0.14 4.82 5.20
N ARG A 27 -0.24 5.24 6.46
CA ARG A 27 -1.41 4.98 7.31
C ARG A 27 -2.68 5.60 6.72
N TYR A 28 -2.60 6.84 6.21
CA TYR A 28 -3.71 7.50 5.53
C TYR A 28 -4.18 6.71 4.29
N LEU A 29 -3.25 6.27 3.44
CA LEU A 29 -3.58 5.53 2.22
C LEU A 29 -4.14 4.13 2.53
N GLU A 30 -3.65 3.49 3.58
CA GLU A 30 -4.18 2.21 4.08
C GLU A 30 -5.63 2.37 4.58
N THR A 31 -5.88 3.33 5.47
CA THR A 31 -7.24 3.62 5.95
C THR A 31 -8.17 3.97 4.80
N ARG A 32 -7.71 4.80 3.85
CA ARG A 32 -8.50 5.18 2.68
C ARG A 32 -8.85 3.97 1.80
N SER A 33 -7.91 3.05 1.58
CA SER A 33 -8.12 1.82 0.82
C SER A 33 -9.15 0.91 1.50
N THR A 34 -9.06 0.74 2.82
CA THR A 34 -10.03 -0.03 3.62
C THR A 34 -11.42 0.60 3.59
N GLN A 35 -11.52 1.92 3.76
CA GLN A 35 -12.79 2.65 3.68
C GLN A 35 -13.44 2.51 2.31
N LEU A 36 -12.67 2.70 1.24
CA LEU A 36 -13.13 2.48 -0.13
C LEU A 36 -13.74 1.07 -0.26
N ALA A 37 -13.04 0.03 0.21
CA ALA A 37 -13.50 -1.35 0.09
C ALA A 37 -14.82 -1.58 0.85
N ILE A 38 -14.92 -1.06 2.07
CA ILE A 38 -16.14 -1.13 2.89
C ILE A 38 -17.29 -0.42 2.17
N PHE A 39 -17.10 0.79 1.65
CA PHE A 39 -18.14 1.51 0.92
C PHE A 39 -18.60 0.75 -0.32
N TYR A 40 -17.69 0.15 -1.08
CA TYR A 40 -18.06 -0.65 -2.25
C TYR A 40 -18.95 -1.85 -1.88
N ILE A 41 -18.58 -2.59 -0.83
CA ILE A 41 -19.39 -3.71 -0.34
C ILE A 41 -20.78 -3.23 0.08
N LEU A 42 -20.88 -2.14 0.86
CA LEU A 42 -22.16 -1.59 1.30
C LEU A 42 -23.02 -1.11 0.14
N PHE A 43 -22.44 -0.47 -0.88
CA PHE A 43 -23.17 -0.04 -2.08
C PHE A 43 -23.72 -1.23 -2.86
N GLN A 44 -22.93 -2.30 -3.04
CA GLN A 44 -23.39 -3.51 -3.73
C GLN A 44 -24.52 -4.20 -2.96
N VAL A 45 -24.41 -4.31 -1.63
CA VAL A 45 -25.48 -4.84 -0.77
C VAL A 45 -26.74 -3.99 -0.85
N ALA A 46 -26.62 -2.66 -0.86
CA ALA A 46 -27.77 -1.77 -1.00
C ALA A 46 -28.49 -1.99 -2.34
N ILE A 47 -27.75 -2.09 -3.45
CA ILE A 47 -28.31 -2.39 -4.78
C ILE A 47 -29.05 -3.75 -4.75
N LEU A 48 -28.46 -4.78 -4.15
CA LEU A 48 -29.10 -6.09 -4.02
C LEU A 48 -30.41 -6.04 -3.21
N LEU A 49 -30.40 -5.34 -2.06
CA LEU A 49 -31.57 -5.18 -1.21
C LEU A 49 -32.69 -4.39 -1.90
N SER A 50 -32.33 -3.39 -2.71
CA SER A 50 -33.29 -2.63 -3.53
C SER A 50 -34.00 -3.50 -4.57
N ILE A 51 -33.33 -4.54 -5.09
CA ILE A 51 -33.89 -5.46 -6.10
C ILE A 51 -34.64 -6.63 -5.42
N SER A 52 -34.27 -6.98 -4.19
CA SER A 52 -34.85 -8.13 -3.46
C SER A 52 -36.28 -7.89 -2.98
N LYS A 53 -36.78 -6.64 -3.02
CA LYS A 53 -38.18 -6.34 -2.68
C LYS A 53 -39.06 -6.61 -3.90
N PRO A 54 -40.10 -7.46 -3.79
CA PRO A 54 -41.06 -7.67 -4.87
C PRO A 54 -41.76 -6.34 -5.13
N SER A 55 -41.38 -5.70 -6.22
CA SER A 55 -41.94 -4.44 -6.67
C SER A 55 -42.33 -4.66 -8.12
N SER A 56 -43.43 -4.04 -8.56
CA SER A 56 -43.99 -4.13 -9.91
C SER A 56 -43.12 -3.41 -10.96
N ILE A 57 -41.79 -3.50 -10.82
CA ILE A 57 -40.82 -2.92 -11.72
C ILE A 57 -40.97 -3.64 -13.05
N SER A 58 -41.52 -2.93 -14.03
CA SER A 58 -41.60 -3.36 -15.42
C SER A 58 -40.23 -3.85 -15.89
N CYS A 59 -40.20 -4.99 -16.59
CA CYS A 59 -38.95 -5.67 -16.97
C CYS A 59 -38.01 -4.79 -17.84
N ASN A 60 -38.50 -3.67 -18.38
CA ASN A 60 -37.74 -2.63 -19.08
C ASN A 60 -36.71 -1.89 -18.18
N ILE A 61 -36.97 -1.73 -16.88
CA ILE A 61 -36.11 -0.98 -15.93
C ILE A 61 -34.98 -1.84 -15.32
N ARG A 62 -34.95 -3.15 -15.64
CA ARG A 62 -34.03 -4.14 -15.06
C ARG A 62 -32.53 -3.87 -15.35
N TRP A 63 -32.22 -3.14 -16.41
CA TRP A 63 -30.83 -2.79 -16.77
C TRP A 63 -30.25 -1.65 -15.92
N ILE A 64 -31.07 -0.91 -15.19
CA ILE A 64 -30.62 0.21 -14.34
C ILE A 64 -29.74 -0.28 -13.17
N PRO A 65 -30.14 -1.24 -12.32
CA PRO A 65 -29.27 -1.74 -11.25
C PRO A 65 -28.00 -2.43 -11.80
N PHE A 66 -28.09 -3.05 -12.97
CA PHE A 66 -26.95 -3.65 -13.67
C PHE A 66 -25.92 -2.57 -14.06
N SER A 67 -26.38 -1.52 -14.74
CA SER A 67 -25.52 -0.42 -15.19
C SER A 67 -24.94 0.34 -14.00
N LEU A 68 -25.73 0.53 -12.95
CA LEU A 68 -25.29 1.19 -11.72
C LEU A 68 -24.21 0.37 -10.99
N SER A 69 -24.39 -0.95 -10.84
CA SER A 69 -23.41 -1.84 -10.20
C SER A 69 -22.10 -1.88 -10.98
N LEU A 70 -22.17 -1.96 -12.32
CA LEU A 70 -20.99 -1.96 -13.19
C LEU A 70 -20.22 -0.64 -13.08
N LEU A 71 -20.92 0.49 -13.07
CA LEU A 71 -20.32 1.82 -13.00
C LEU A 71 -19.62 2.04 -11.64
N VAL A 72 -20.27 1.62 -10.54
CA VAL A 72 -19.67 1.63 -9.19
C VAL A 72 -18.43 0.73 -9.13
N ALA A 73 -18.46 -0.45 -9.74
CA ALA A 73 -17.31 -1.36 -9.80
C ALA A 73 -16.13 -0.77 -10.57
N VAL A 74 -16.37 -0.09 -11.70
CA VAL A 74 -15.32 0.58 -12.48
C VAL A 74 -14.69 1.71 -11.68
N ILE A 75 -15.51 2.59 -11.07
CA ILE A 75 -15.01 3.70 -10.23
C ILE A 75 -14.18 3.14 -9.06
N PHE A 76 -14.68 2.09 -8.42
CA PHE A 76 -13.97 1.43 -7.34
C PHE A 76 -12.62 0.87 -7.79
N CYS A 77 -12.58 0.11 -8.90
CA CYS A 77 -11.35 -0.46 -9.42
C CYS A 77 -10.29 0.61 -9.74
N LEU A 78 -10.70 1.71 -10.37
CA LEU A 78 -9.78 2.82 -10.70
C LEU A 78 -9.23 3.50 -9.44
N THR A 79 -10.11 3.83 -8.49
CA THR A 79 -9.73 4.52 -7.25
C THR A 79 -8.90 3.63 -6.32
N PHE A 80 -9.26 2.36 -6.20
CA PHE A 80 -8.53 1.37 -5.43
C PHE A 80 -7.14 1.13 -6.03
N SER A 81 -7.05 0.86 -7.33
CA SER A 81 -5.76 0.61 -8.00
C SER A 81 -4.81 1.81 -7.89
N SER A 82 -5.32 3.03 -8.07
CA SER A 82 -4.53 4.26 -7.89
C SER A 82 -4.04 4.40 -6.45
N THR A 83 -4.92 4.17 -5.47
CA THR A 83 -4.60 4.28 -4.04
C THR A 83 -3.56 3.25 -3.62
N VAL A 84 -3.73 1.99 -4.02
CA VAL A 84 -2.79 0.92 -3.64
C VAL A 84 -1.45 1.05 -4.35
N THR A 85 -1.42 1.52 -5.61
CA THR A 85 -0.16 1.82 -6.30
C THR A 85 0.61 2.94 -5.59
N LYS A 86 -0.07 4.01 -5.18
CA LYS A 86 0.54 5.09 -4.39
C LYS A 86 1.00 4.62 -3.02
N TRP A 87 0.20 3.81 -2.34
CA TRP A 87 0.56 3.20 -1.06
C TRP A 87 1.79 2.32 -1.20
N ALA A 88 1.83 1.46 -2.22
CA ALA A 88 2.93 0.55 -2.48
C ALA A 88 4.24 1.28 -2.72
N GLY A 89 4.23 2.33 -3.56
CA GLY A 89 5.39 3.17 -3.82
C GLY A 89 5.83 3.95 -2.57
N THR A 90 4.88 4.57 -1.85
CA THR A 90 5.18 5.34 -0.64
C THR A 90 5.75 4.44 0.47
N LYS A 91 5.17 3.25 0.65
CA LYS A 91 5.61 2.29 1.66
C LYS A 91 6.98 1.70 1.32
N PHE A 92 7.28 1.48 0.04
CA PHE A 92 8.62 1.06 -0.38
C PHE A 92 9.67 2.15 -0.07
N ALA A 93 9.40 3.40 -0.46
CA ALA A 93 10.28 4.52 -0.15
C ALA A 93 10.47 4.71 1.38
N TYR A 94 9.41 4.53 2.15
CA TYR A 94 9.46 4.58 3.61
C TYR A 94 10.31 3.46 4.22
N GLU A 95 10.09 2.21 3.80
CA GLU A 95 10.86 1.06 4.29
C GLU A 95 12.36 1.23 3.96
N GLN A 96 12.69 1.74 2.78
CA GLN A 96 14.07 2.03 2.40
C GLN A 96 14.70 3.11 3.28
N ASN A 97 13.99 4.22 3.50
CA ASN A 97 14.49 5.31 4.33
C ASN A 97 14.65 4.92 5.81
N LEU A 98 13.79 4.04 6.34
CA LEU A 98 13.90 3.54 7.70
C LEU A 98 15.17 2.70 7.90
N VAL A 99 15.46 1.88 6.89
CA VAL A 99 16.65 1.03 6.84
C VAL A 99 17.91 1.89 6.74
N GLU A 100 17.91 2.92 5.88
CA GLU A 100 19.02 3.89 5.76
C GLU A 100 19.26 4.68 7.06
N GLU A 101 18.20 5.10 7.76
CA GLU A 101 18.31 5.75 9.07
C GLU A 101 19.04 4.86 10.09
N SER A 102 18.69 3.57 10.15
CA SER A 102 19.31 2.61 11.08
C SER A 102 20.81 2.41 10.80
N PHE A 103 21.19 2.43 9.53
CA PHE A 103 22.56 2.29 9.09
C PHE A 103 23.40 3.53 9.41
N LEU A 104 22.85 4.73 9.22
CA LEU A 104 23.51 5.97 9.60
C LEU A 104 23.71 6.08 11.11
N PHE A 105 22.73 5.65 11.91
CA PHE A 105 22.88 5.61 13.36
C PHE A 105 24.05 4.71 13.78
N TYR A 106 24.15 3.53 13.17
CA TYR A 106 25.28 2.62 13.38
C TYR A 106 26.63 3.26 13.03
N LYS A 107 26.73 3.95 11.87
CA LYS A 107 27.94 4.68 11.46
C LYS A 107 28.35 5.74 12.50
N ILE A 108 27.39 6.51 13.03
CA ILE A 108 27.64 7.53 14.06
C ILE A 108 28.15 6.89 15.34
N THR A 109 27.51 5.82 15.82
CA THR A 109 27.91 5.11 17.04
C THR A 109 29.32 4.53 16.91
N LEU A 110 29.65 3.95 15.75
CA LEU A 110 30.98 3.42 15.48
C LEU A 110 32.04 4.53 15.45
N ALA A 111 31.76 5.65 14.78
CA ALA A 111 32.66 6.79 14.75
C ALA A 111 32.92 7.38 16.14
N GLN A 112 31.88 7.47 16.99
CA GLN A 112 32.02 7.91 18.38
C GLN A 112 32.85 6.93 19.21
N HIS A 113 32.63 5.63 19.05
CA HIS A 113 33.40 4.62 19.78
C HIS A 113 34.87 4.58 19.34
N ASN A 114 35.16 4.80 18.06
CA ASN A 114 36.52 4.85 17.54
C ASN A 114 37.29 6.08 18.06
N GLN A 115 36.62 7.22 18.25
CA GLN A 115 37.22 8.43 18.85
C GLN A 115 37.65 8.24 20.31
N LEU A 116 37.11 7.23 21.01
CA LEU A 116 37.40 6.93 22.42
C LEU A 116 38.48 5.85 22.59
N LYS A 117 38.98 5.22 21.51
CA LYS A 117 39.97 4.13 21.56
C LYS A 117 41.38 4.64 21.20
N PRO A 118 42.46 4.20 21.87
CA PRO A 118 43.82 4.52 21.47
C PRO A 118 44.18 3.85 20.13
N GLU A 119 44.89 4.58 19.27
CA GLU A 119 45.43 4.16 17.96
C GLU A 119 46.11 2.80 18.03
N GLY A 120 45.75 1.87 17.14
CA GLY A 120 46.61 0.70 16.93
C GLY A 120 46.13 -0.45 16.04
N SER A 121 44.83 -0.68 15.78
CA SER A 121 44.46 -1.92 15.05
C SER A 121 43.08 -2.03 14.38
N SER A 122 42.19 -1.02 14.43
CA SER A 122 40.75 -1.25 14.17
C SER A 122 40.20 -0.74 12.82
N ASP A 123 40.88 0.16 12.11
CA ASP A 123 40.25 0.90 10.99
C ASP A 123 39.97 0.06 9.76
N GLN A 124 40.80 -0.94 9.47
CA GLN A 124 40.63 -1.80 8.29
C GLN A 124 39.58 -2.90 8.51
N GLN A 125 39.38 -3.34 9.75
CA GLN A 125 38.33 -4.32 10.08
C GLN A 125 36.94 -3.67 10.13
N ASN A 126 36.84 -2.45 10.70
CA ASN A 126 35.59 -1.70 10.77
C ASN A 126 35.08 -1.27 9.39
N SER A 127 35.98 -0.93 8.46
CA SER A 127 35.60 -0.54 7.09
C SER A 127 35.01 -1.71 6.29
N ASN A 128 35.60 -2.91 6.42
CA ASN A 128 35.07 -4.11 5.77
C ASN A 128 33.67 -4.49 6.32
N ILE A 129 33.47 -4.47 7.64
CA ILE A 129 32.17 -4.77 8.27
C ILE A 129 31.09 -3.78 7.82
N LEU A 130 31.44 -2.50 7.76
CA LEU A 130 30.53 -1.42 7.34
C LEU A 130 30.14 -1.58 5.86
N GLN A 131 31.08 -1.96 5.00
CA GLN A 131 30.85 -2.19 3.58
C GLN A 131 30.00 -3.46 3.31
N GLU A 132 30.24 -4.53 4.06
CA GLU A 132 29.45 -5.77 4.00
C GLU A 132 28.00 -5.53 4.46
N GLN A 133 27.83 -4.72 5.52
CA GLN A 133 26.52 -4.32 6.02
C GLN A 133 25.81 -3.39 5.04
N GLU A 134 26.50 -2.47 4.36
CA GLU A 134 25.93 -1.64 3.29
C GLU A 134 25.40 -2.51 2.14
N GLN A 135 26.16 -3.53 1.72
CA GLN A 135 25.77 -4.44 0.64
C GLN A 135 24.57 -5.33 1.00
N GLN A 136 24.50 -5.83 2.23
CA GLN A 136 23.35 -6.64 2.68
C GLN A 136 22.07 -5.80 2.81
N LEU A 137 22.23 -4.55 3.25
CA LEU A 137 21.13 -3.65 3.57
C LEU A 137 20.53 -2.96 2.32
N LEU A 138 21.35 -2.71 1.29
CA LEU A 138 20.94 -2.07 0.04
C LEU A 138 20.33 -3.03 -0.98
N LYS A 139 20.29 -4.34 -0.71
CA LYS A 139 19.77 -5.32 -1.66
C LYS A 139 18.25 -5.16 -1.76
N PRO A 140 17.70 -4.69 -2.89
CA PRO A 140 16.26 -4.50 -3.01
C PRO A 140 15.57 -5.87 -2.97
N ASP A 141 14.69 -6.07 -2.00
CA ASP A 141 13.82 -7.25 -1.87
C ASP A 141 12.80 -7.28 -3.03
N MET A 142 13.27 -7.67 -4.21
CA MET A 142 12.47 -7.81 -5.45
C MET A 142 11.22 -8.69 -5.24
N LEU A 143 11.33 -9.68 -4.34
CA LEU A 143 10.24 -10.58 -3.94
C LEU A 143 9.08 -9.84 -3.24
N LYS A 144 9.37 -8.89 -2.34
CA LYS A 144 8.33 -8.08 -1.68
C LYS A 144 7.62 -7.16 -2.67
N VAL A 145 8.36 -6.59 -3.62
CA VAL A 145 7.78 -5.75 -4.69
C VAL A 145 6.85 -6.57 -5.57
N TYR A 146 7.23 -7.81 -5.92
CA TYR A 146 6.43 -8.71 -6.73
C TYR A 146 5.16 -9.18 -6.01
N MET A 147 5.28 -9.64 -4.75
CA MET A 147 4.10 -10.03 -3.94
C MET A 147 3.10 -8.89 -3.79
N ARG A 148 3.57 -7.65 -3.62
CA ARG A 148 2.71 -6.49 -3.48
C ARG A 148 1.95 -6.17 -4.77
N ARG A 149 2.59 -6.33 -5.95
CA ARG A 149 1.92 -6.22 -7.25
C ARG A 149 0.92 -7.36 -7.47
N ALA A 150 1.31 -8.60 -7.16
CA ALA A 150 0.44 -9.75 -7.26
C ALA A 150 -0.83 -9.58 -6.40
N TYR A 151 -0.71 -9.07 -5.18
CA TYR A 151 -1.85 -8.79 -4.30
C TYR A 151 -2.83 -7.78 -4.91
N ILE A 152 -2.33 -6.72 -5.57
CA ILE A 152 -3.19 -5.74 -6.27
C ILE A 152 -3.96 -6.43 -7.39
N TYR A 153 -3.28 -7.22 -8.23
CA TYR A 153 -3.91 -7.92 -9.35
C TYR A 153 -4.92 -8.97 -8.88
N VAL A 154 -4.60 -9.74 -7.85
CA VAL A 154 -5.50 -10.74 -7.26
C VAL A 154 -6.72 -10.05 -6.65
N THR A 155 -6.54 -8.97 -5.90
CA THR A 155 -7.66 -8.25 -5.29
C THR A 155 -8.57 -7.66 -6.36
N ALA A 156 -8.01 -7.01 -7.39
CA ALA A 156 -8.79 -6.50 -8.52
C ALA A 156 -9.53 -7.62 -9.27
N PHE A 157 -8.87 -8.76 -9.49
CA PHE A 157 -9.48 -9.93 -10.14
C PHE A 157 -10.66 -10.49 -9.33
N VAL A 158 -10.50 -10.66 -8.01
CA VAL A 158 -11.56 -11.13 -7.11
C VAL A 158 -12.77 -10.20 -7.14
N LEU A 159 -12.55 -8.89 -7.20
CA LEU A 159 -13.63 -7.89 -7.25
C LEU A 159 -14.35 -7.87 -8.59
N ILE A 160 -13.62 -8.07 -9.70
CA ILE A 160 -14.22 -8.25 -11.03
C ILE A 160 -15.06 -9.53 -11.05
N ALA A 161 -14.53 -10.63 -10.51
CA ALA A 161 -15.26 -11.89 -10.40
C ALA A 161 -16.53 -11.75 -9.54
N TYR A 162 -16.44 -11.08 -8.39
CA TYR A 162 -17.57 -10.77 -7.54
C TYR A 162 -18.64 -9.94 -8.27
N THR A 163 -18.22 -8.91 -9.02
CA THR A 163 -19.12 -8.13 -9.87
C THR A 163 -19.82 -9.04 -10.89
N GLY A 164 -19.10 -9.96 -11.54
CA GLY A 164 -19.67 -10.97 -12.43
C GLY A 164 -20.76 -11.84 -11.78
N VAL A 165 -20.52 -12.30 -10.54
CA VAL A 165 -21.51 -13.07 -9.77
C VAL A 165 -22.77 -12.26 -9.48
N ILE A 166 -22.61 -10.99 -9.07
CA ILE A 166 -23.75 -10.09 -8.84
C ILE A 166 -24.54 -9.84 -10.13
N LEU A 167 -23.85 -9.62 -11.25
CA LEU A 167 -24.49 -9.42 -12.55
C LEU A 167 -25.27 -10.67 -12.99
N GLN A 168 -24.73 -11.87 -12.73
CA GLN A 168 -25.39 -13.14 -13.03
C GLN A 168 -26.62 -13.36 -12.14
N ALA A 169 -26.51 -13.05 -10.83
CA ALA A 169 -27.64 -13.12 -9.90
C ALA A 169 -28.77 -12.18 -10.35
N CYS A 170 -28.45 -10.92 -10.68
CA CYS A 170 -29.39 -9.93 -11.20
C CYS A 170 -30.04 -10.36 -12.52
N ARG A 171 -29.37 -11.16 -13.36
CA ARG A 171 -29.94 -11.75 -14.59
C ARG A 171 -30.84 -12.97 -14.33
N SER A 172 -30.63 -13.69 -13.23
CA SER A 172 -31.38 -14.91 -12.91
C SER A 172 -32.74 -14.68 -12.24
N ILE A 173 -33.01 -13.49 -11.71
CA ILE A 173 -34.28 -13.16 -11.04
C ILE A 173 -35.44 -13.24 -12.06
N PRO A 174 -36.47 -14.06 -11.90
CA PRO A 174 -37.57 -14.11 -12.86
C PRO A 174 -38.38 -12.79 -12.84
N CYS A 175 -38.64 -12.21 -14.01
CA CYS A 175 -39.70 -11.21 -14.18
C CYS A 175 -41.03 -11.97 -14.31
N ASP A 176 -42.07 -11.56 -13.60
CA ASP A 176 -43.44 -12.03 -13.86
C ASP A 176 -44.04 -11.08 -14.92
N ASP A 177 -44.09 -11.53 -16.18
CA ASP A 177 -44.75 -10.81 -17.28
C ASP A 177 -46.27 -11.04 -17.22
N ARG A 178 -46.89 -10.70 -16.09
CA ARG A 178 -48.36 -10.63 -15.98
C ARG A 178 -48.81 -9.17 -16.04
N VAL A 179 -49.00 -8.71 -17.28
CA VAL A 179 -49.99 -7.68 -17.63
C VAL A 179 -51.30 -8.37 -17.90
#